data_AF-A0A7K2N127-F1
#
_entry.id   AF-A0A7K2N127-F1
#
_cell.length_a   1.000
_cell.length_b   1.000
_cell.length_c   1.000
_cell.angle_alpha   90.00
_cell.angle_beta   90.00
_cell.angle_gamma   90.00
#
_symmetry.space_group_name_H-M   'P 1'
#
loop_
_entity.id
_entity.type
_entity.pdbx_description
1 polymer ?
#
loop_
_entity_poly.entity_id
_entity_poly.type
_entity_poly.pdbx_seq_one_letter_code
_entity_poly.pdbx_strand_id
1 'polypeptide(L)'
;MSTKPTTADLEWTELDQRAVDTARVLAADAVQKVGNGHPGTAMSLAPAAYTLFQKVMRHDPADANWVGRDRFVLSAGHSSLTLYTQLYLAGFGLELDDLESFR
;
A
#
# COMPACT_ATOMS: atom_id res chain seq x y z
N MET A 1 15.43 14.54 7.91
CA MET A 1 15.35 14.36 6.45
C MET A 1 16.17 13.14 6.07
N SER A 2 15.53 12.03 5.70
CA SER A 2 16.28 10.88 5.17
C SER A 2 16.74 11.23 3.76
N THR A 3 18.04 11.35 3.55
CA THR A 3 18.65 11.62 2.23
C THR A 3 18.93 10.33 1.46
N LYS A 4 18.49 9.19 1.97
CA LYS A 4 18.67 7.88 1.33
C LYS A 4 17.38 7.45 0.63
N PRO A 5 17.45 6.86 -0.57
CA PRO A 5 16.33 6.11 -1.15
C PRO A 5 15.86 5.07 -0.13
N THR A 6 14.55 4.82 -0.03
CA THR A 6 13.99 3.83 0.91
C THR A 6 14.58 2.43 0.66
N THR A 7 15.03 2.13 -0.57
CA THR A 7 15.93 1.03 -0.90
C THR A 7 16.82 1.40 -2.10
N ALA A 8 18.12 1.12 -2.04
CA ALA A 8 19.08 1.47 -3.10
C ALA A 8 19.01 0.53 -4.32
N ASP A 9 18.43 -0.68 -4.17
CA ASP A 9 18.34 -1.69 -5.22
C ASP A 9 16.94 -2.31 -5.29
N LEU A 10 16.46 -2.62 -6.51
CA LEU A 10 15.16 -3.27 -6.77
C LEU A 10 15.19 -4.79 -6.48
N GLU A 11 15.96 -5.21 -5.48
CA GLU A 11 16.03 -6.60 -5.07
C GLU A 11 14.68 -7.07 -4.52
N TRP A 12 14.28 -8.31 -4.86
CA TRP A 12 13.07 -8.95 -4.36
C TRP A 12 13.44 -10.04 -3.36
N THR A 13 13.06 -9.84 -2.10
CA THR A 13 13.34 -10.75 -0.99
C THR A 13 12.09 -11.53 -0.57
N GLU A 14 12.29 -12.57 0.26
CA GLU A 14 11.18 -13.28 0.91
C GLU A 14 10.33 -12.38 1.82
N LEU A 15 10.89 -11.28 2.36
CA LEU A 15 10.10 -10.32 3.11
C LEU A 15 9.19 -9.51 2.21
N ASP A 16 9.67 -9.11 1.02
CA ASP A 16 8.86 -8.43 0.01
C ASP A 16 7.69 -9.32 -0.43
N GLN A 17 7.96 -10.61 -0.68
CA GLN A 17 6.91 -11.57 -1.01
C GLN A 17 5.83 -11.66 0.08
N ARG A 18 6.24 -11.78 1.35
CA ARG A 18 5.31 -11.82 2.48
C ARG A 18 4.51 -10.53 2.66
N ALA A 19 5.11 -9.37 2.41
CA ALA A 19 4.41 -8.09 2.48
C ALA A 19 3.33 -7.98 1.38
N VAL A 20 3.65 -8.43 0.16
CA VAL A 20 2.66 -8.52 -0.93
C VAL A 20 1.52 -9.48 -0.58
N ASP A 21 1.84 -10.65 -0.05
CA ASP A 21 0.81 -11.63 0.36
C ASP A 21 -0.05 -11.11 1.50
N THR A 22 0.53 -10.36 2.43
CA THR A 22 -0.20 -9.67 3.50
C THR A 22 -1.17 -8.65 2.92
N ALA A 23 -0.74 -7.82 1.95
CA ALA A 23 -1.64 -6.86 1.30
C ALA A 23 -2.80 -7.56 0.55
N ARG A 24 -2.55 -8.72 -0.07
CA ARG A 24 -3.60 -9.53 -0.71
C ARG A 24 -4.64 -10.00 0.30
N VAL A 25 -4.20 -10.57 1.42
CA VAL A 25 -5.08 -11.12 2.44
C VAL A 25 -5.85 -10.00 3.14
N LEU A 26 -5.20 -8.88 3.50
CA LEU A 26 -5.89 -7.71 4.07
C LEU A 26 -7.00 -7.18 3.14
N ALA A 27 -6.76 -7.15 1.83
CA ALA A 27 -7.77 -6.73 0.87
C ALA A 27 -8.96 -7.71 0.79
N ALA A 28 -8.68 -9.02 0.86
CA ALA A 28 -9.72 -10.05 0.88
C ALA A 28 -10.55 -9.98 2.18
N ASP A 29 -9.89 -9.90 3.33
CA ASP A 29 -10.51 -9.89 4.65
C ASP A 29 -11.37 -8.65 4.87
N ALA A 30 -10.89 -7.47 4.49
CA ALA A 30 -11.64 -6.21 4.61
C ALA A 30 -12.97 -6.27 3.81
N VAL A 31 -12.92 -6.76 2.57
CA VAL A 31 -14.14 -6.94 1.75
C VAL A 31 -15.06 -8.00 2.35
N GLN A 32 -14.49 -9.12 2.82
CA GLN A 32 -15.25 -10.21 3.40
C GLN A 32 -16.00 -9.77 4.67
N LYS A 33 -15.37 -8.95 5.51
CA LYS A 33 -15.95 -8.43 6.76
C LYS A 33 -17.20 -7.58 6.51
N VAL A 34 -17.18 -6.69 5.51
CA VAL A 34 -18.32 -5.82 5.18
C VAL A 34 -19.29 -6.46 4.16
N GLY A 35 -18.91 -7.57 3.54
CA GLY A 35 -19.73 -8.31 2.57
C GLY A 35 -19.89 -7.63 1.20
N ASN A 36 -19.14 -6.57 0.90
CA ASN A 36 -19.16 -5.88 -0.40
C ASN A 36 -17.81 -5.20 -0.72
N GLY A 37 -17.44 -5.10 -1.99
CA GLY A 37 -16.20 -4.45 -2.42
C GLY A 37 -15.54 -5.08 -3.64
N HIS A 38 -14.30 -4.68 -3.96
CA HIS A 38 -13.53 -5.15 -5.12
C HIS A 38 -12.16 -5.74 -4.70
N PRO A 39 -12.12 -6.97 -4.17
CA PRO A 39 -10.88 -7.55 -3.66
C PRO A 39 -9.93 -7.98 -4.79
N GLY A 40 -10.49 -8.45 -5.92
CA GLY A 40 -9.70 -9.02 -7.02
C GLY A 40 -8.66 -8.06 -7.62
N THR A 41 -9.04 -6.81 -7.87
CA THR A 41 -8.10 -5.79 -8.39
C THR A 41 -7.04 -5.42 -7.36
N ALA A 42 -7.40 -5.34 -6.08
CA ALA A 42 -6.44 -5.04 -5.02
C ALA A 42 -5.40 -6.16 -4.83
N MET A 43 -5.85 -7.42 -4.87
CA MET A 43 -4.98 -8.58 -4.77
C MET A 43 -4.04 -8.73 -5.98
N SER A 44 -4.54 -8.49 -7.20
CA SER A 44 -3.73 -8.61 -8.41
C SER A 44 -2.68 -7.51 -8.54
N LEU A 45 -3.03 -6.28 -8.12
CA LEU A 45 -2.11 -5.14 -8.13
C LEU A 45 -1.16 -5.08 -6.93
N ALA A 46 -1.34 -5.91 -5.90
CA ALA A 46 -0.51 -5.88 -4.69
C ALA A 46 1.01 -5.86 -4.97
N PRO A 47 1.59 -6.68 -5.87
CA PRO A 47 3.02 -6.61 -6.18
C PRO A 47 3.45 -5.28 -6.79
N ALA A 48 2.64 -4.73 -7.70
CA ALA A 48 2.93 -3.48 -8.38
C ALA A 48 2.82 -2.29 -7.42
N ALA A 49 1.76 -2.25 -6.61
CA ALA A 49 1.56 -1.21 -5.61
C ALA A 49 2.66 -1.24 -4.53
N TYR A 50 3.02 -2.43 -4.06
CA TYR A 50 4.14 -2.63 -3.12
C TYR A 50 5.45 -2.10 -3.70
N THR A 51 5.77 -2.48 -4.94
CA THR A 51 6.99 -2.02 -5.62
C THR A 51 7.03 -0.50 -5.72
N LEU A 52 5.91 0.12 -6.12
CA LEU A 52 5.80 1.56 -6.23
C LEU A 52 6.03 2.26 -4.88
N PHE A 53 5.31 1.86 -3.85
CA PHE A 53 5.37 2.54 -2.55
C PHE A 53 6.66 2.25 -1.79
N GLN A 54 7.13 1.01 -1.76
CA GLN A 54 8.25 0.62 -0.90
C GLN A 54 9.61 0.78 -1.55
N LYS A 55 9.69 0.72 -2.90
CA LYS A 55 10.99 0.67 -3.60
C LYS A 55 11.21 1.79 -4.62
N VAL A 56 10.17 2.32 -5.27
CA VAL A 56 10.33 3.26 -6.39
C VAL A 56 10.06 4.71 -5.99
N MET A 57 8.93 4.97 -5.34
CA MET A 57 8.50 6.34 -5.08
C MET A 57 9.29 6.99 -3.96
N ARG A 58 9.64 8.25 -4.15
CA ARG A 58 10.20 9.11 -3.11
C ARG A 58 9.07 9.80 -2.35
N HIS A 59 8.86 9.42 -1.11
CA HIS A 59 7.88 10.06 -0.22
C HIS A 59 8.33 9.99 1.24
N ASP A 60 7.63 10.71 2.11
CA ASP A 60 7.84 10.70 3.55
C ASP A 60 6.50 10.39 4.24
N PRO A 61 6.33 9.19 4.82
CA PRO A 61 5.12 8.83 5.55
C PRO A 61 4.83 9.75 6.76
N ALA A 62 5.87 10.37 7.33
CA ALA A 62 5.71 11.33 8.43
C ALA A 62 5.31 12.75 7.94
N ASP A 63 5.45 13.03 6.64
CA ASP A 63 5.01 14.29 6.01
C ASP A 63 4.35 14.04 4.64
N ALA A 64 3.10 13.58 4.69
CA ALA A 64 2.28 13.40 3.50
C ALA A 64 2.02 14.70 2.71
N ASN A 65 2.35 15.88 3.26
CA ASN A 65 2.21 17.17 2.59
C ASN A 65 3.51 17.66 1.95
N TRP A 66 4.64 16.99 2.17
CA TRP A 66 5.93 17.35 1.61
C TRP A 66 5.83 17.65 0.11
N VAL A 67 6.18 18.87 -0.29
CA VAL A 67 6.01 19.33 -1.67
C VAL A 67 6.77 18.45 -2.67
N GLY A 68 7.98 17.99 -2.30
CA GLY A 68 8.89 17.24 -3.17
C GLY A 68 8.66 15.72 -3.29
N ARG A 69 7.62 15.17 -2.66
CA ARG A 69 7.26 13.74 -2.80
C ARG A 69 6.74 13.43 -4.21
N ASP A 70 6.94 12.20 -4.66
CA ASP A 70 6.24 11.68 -5.82
C ASP A 70 4.73 11.57 -5.54
N ARG A 71 3.92 11.67 -6.59
CA ARG A 71 2.45 11.68 -6.46
C ARG A 71 1.88 10.39 -7.03
N PHE A 72 1.26 9.60 -6.15
CA PHE A 72 0.48 8.43 -6.56
C PHE A 72 -0.98 8.83 -6.76
N VAL A 73 -1.56 8.42 -7.90
CA VAL A 73 -2.98 8.62 -8.21
C VAL A 73 -3.56 7.29 -8.66
N LEU A 74 -4.43 6.70 -7.85
CA LEU A 74 -5.17 5.51 -8.22
C LEU A 74 -6.42 5.90 -9.02
N SER A 75 -6.30 5.96 -10.34
CA SER A 75 -7.45 6.26 -11.22
C SER A 75 -8.57 5.21 -11.11
N ALA A 76 -8.21 3.94 -10.87
CA ALA A 76 -9.15 2.86 -10.63
C ALA A 76 -9.65 2.89 -9.16
N GLY A 77 -10.36 3.96 -8.79
CA GLY A 77 -10.75 4.24 -7.40
C GLY A 77 -11.62 3.16 -6.73
N HIS A 78 -12.28 2.30 -7.52
CA HIS A 78 -13.00 1.14 -7.00
C HIS A 78 -12.09 0.14 -6.26
N SER A 79 -10.79 0.17 -6.55
CA SER A 79 -9.75 -0.64 -5.91
C SER A 79 -9.08 0.10 -4.76
N SER A 80 -9.84 0.85 -3.95
CA SER A 80 -9.32 1.69 -2.87
C SER A 80 -8.44 0.93 -1.87
N LEU A 81 -8.70 -0.36 -1.64
CA LEU A 81 -7.85 -1.22 -0.82
C LEU A 81 -6.43 -1.40 -1.37
N THR A 82 -6.20 -1.24 -2.68
CA THR A 82 -4.85 -1.13 -3.25
C THR A 82 -4.08 0.03 -2.61
N LEU A 83 -4.74 1.17 -2.37
CA LEU A 83 -4.12 2.33 -1.76
C LEU A 83 -4.00 2.17 -0.24
N TYR A 84 -5.09 1.79 0.44
CA TYR A 84 -5.13 1.75 1.90
C TYR A 84 -4.14 0.75 2.49
N THR A 85 -3.98 -0.42 1.86
CA THR A 85 -2.97 -1.41 2.29
C THR A 85 -1.55 -0.87 2.18
N GLN A 86 -1.23 -0.06 1.15
CA GLN A 86 0.10 0.54 1.04
C GLN A 86 0.32 1.70 2.01
N LEU A 87 -0.71 2.50 2.29
CA LEU A 87 -0.63 3.54 3.31
C LEU A 87 -0.40 2.95 4.71
N TYR A 88 -1.08 1.84 5.04
CA TYR A 88 -0.83 1.06 6.26
C TYR A 88 0.61 0.53 6.29
N LEU A 89 1.04 -0.22 5.26
CA LEU A 89 2.38 -0.83 5.23
C LEU A 89 3.53 0.19 5.22
N ALA A 90 3.33 1.35 4.59
CA ALA A 90 4.33 2.42 4.55
C ALA A 90 4.29 3.34 5.79
N GLY A 91 3.32 3.18 6.70
CA GLY A 91 3.25 3.98 7.93
C GLY A 91 2.74 5.40 7.74
N PHE A 92 1.78 5.62 6.82
CA PHE A 92 1.12 6.93 6.61
C PHE A 92 0.04 7.25 7.66
N GLY A 93 0.04 6.55 8.80
CA GLY A 93 -0.90 6.73 9.90
C GLY A 93 -2.24 6.02 9.76
N LEU A 94 -2.44 5.21 8.69
CA LEU A 94 -3.51 4.20 8.71
C LEU A 94 -3.06 3.04 9.59
N GLU A 95 -3.95 2.59 10.44
CA GLU A 95 -3.76 1.47 11.35
C GLU A 95 -4.61 0.25 10.93
N LEU A 96 -4.38 -0.91 11.56
CA LEU A 96 -5.15 -2.12 11.27
C LEU A 96 -6.66 -1.92 11.51
N ASP A 97 -7.02 -1.20 12.57
CA ASP A 97 -8.41 -0.89 12.93
C ASP A 97 -9.14 -0.10 11.81
N ASP A 98 -8.41 0.70 11.03
CA ASP A 98 -8.98 1.44 9.89
C ASP A 98 -9.31 0.51 8.73
N LEU A 99 -8.44 -0.46 8.44
CA LEU A 99 -8.69 -1.48 7.41
C LEU A 99 -9.83 -2.41 7.83
N GLU A 100 -9.90 -2.71 9.12
CA GLU A 100 -10.99 -3.45 9.73
C GLU A 100 -12.32 -2.69 9.71
N SER A 101 -12.28 -1.37 9.68
CA SER A 101 -13.44 -0.49 9.56
C SER A 101 -13.72 -0.11 8.09
N PHE A 102 -13.25 -0.94 7.15
CA PHE A 102 -13.51 -0.73 5.74
C PHE A 102 -15.02 -0.80 5.44
N ARG A 103 -15.57 0.38 5.12
CA ARG A 103 -16.97 0.66 4.75
C ARG A 103 -17.99 0.46 5.87
#